data_AF-A0A2H6HVT4-F1
#
_entry.id   AF-A0A2H6HVT4-F1
#
_cell.length_a   1.000
_cell.length_b   1.000
_cell.length_c   1.000
_cell.angle_alpha   90.00
_cell.angle_beta   90.00
_cell.angle_gamma   90.00
#
_symmetry.space_group_name_H-M   'P 1'
#
loop_
_entity.id
_entity.type
_entity.pdbx_description
1 polymer ?
#
loop_
_entity_poly.entity_id
_entity_poly.type
_entity_poly.pdbx_seq_one_letter_code
_entity_poly.pdbx_strand_id
1 'polypeptide(L)' 'MIITADHGNDPCYPGTDHSREYVPLIALKGSTRKGNPVGIRSFSDVAATLAEHFELEWNGPGMSFLPTLNQSS' A
#
# COMPACT_ATOMS: atom_id res chain seq x y z
N MET A 1 -10.27 0.39 -3.65
CA MET A 1 -9.50 1.66 -3.82
C MET A 1 -8.24 1.58 -2.98
N ILE A 2 -7.11 2.02 -3.52
CA ILE A 2 -5.84 2.14 -2.78
C ILE A 2 -5.32 3.56 -2.99
N ILE A 3 -4.87 4.21 -1.91
CA ILE A 3 -4.24 5.53 -1.92
C ILE A 3 -2.84 5.38 -1.30
N THR A 4 -1.82 5.85 -2.01
CA THR A 4 -0.41 5.84 -1.58
C THR A 4 0.34 7.00 -2.23
N ALA A 5 1.58 7.23 -1.80
CA ALA A 5 2.57 8.00 -2.55
C ALA A 5 3.71 7.05 -3.00
N ASP A 6 4.65 7.58 -3.77
CA ASP A 6 5.86 6.89 -4.23
C ASP A 6 7.15 7.46 -3.60
N HIS A 7 7.10 8.68 -3.07
CA HIS A 7 8.19 9.31 -2.32
C HIS A 7 7.66 10.43 -1.41
N GLY A 8 8.56 11.03 -0.63
CA GLY A 8 8.32 12.29 0.09
C GLY A 8 8.88 13.47 -0.70
N ASN A 9 8.31 14.65 -0.47
CA ASN A 9 8.85 15.92 -0.97
C ASN A 9 8.59 17.00 0.08
N ASP A 10 9.39 16.95 1.14
CA ASP A 10 9.24 17.82 2.30
C ASP A 10 9.50 19.30 1.93
N PRO A 11 8.48 20.19 2.00
CA PRO A 11 8.63 21.59 1.64
C PRO A 11 9.48 22.40 2.63
N CYS A 12 9.79 21.84 3.80
CA CYS A 12 10.68 22.42 4.80
C CYS A 12 12.13 21.92 4.66
N TYR A 13 12.40 20.94 3.78
CA TYR A 13 13.74 20.40 3.60
C TYR A 13 14.59 21.32 2.70
N PRO A 14 15.85 21.61 3.05
CA PRO A 14 16.73 22.39 2.19
C PRO A 14 17.02 21.68 0.87
N GLY A 15 16.77 22.36 -0.25
CA GLY A 15 17.00 21.83 -1.60
C GLY A 15 15.71 21.78 -2.41
N THR A 16 15.74 21.03 -3.51
CA THR A 16 14.59 20.87 -4.43
C THR A 16 14.40 19.42 -4.89
N ASP A 17 15.14 18.49 -4.30
CA ASP A 17 15.05 17.06 -4.62
C ASP A 17 14.13 16.35 -3.64
N HIS A 18 13.65 15.16 -4.01
CA HIS A 18 12.77 14.36 -3.16
C HIS A 18 13.44 13.90 -1.86
N SER A 19 12.62 13.72 -0.82
CA SER A 19 13.02 13.14 0.46
C SER A 19 12.72 11.64 0.50
N ARG A 20 13.58 10.89 1.19
CA ARG A 20 13.39 9.45 1.38
C ARG A 20 12.52 9.19 2.61
N GLU A 21 11.22 9.10 2.39
CA GLU A 21 10.20 8.91 3.43
C GLU A 21 9.43 7.60 3.27
N TYR A 22 8.87 7.09 4.37
CA TYR A 22 7.76 6.14 4.27
C TYR A 22 6.55 6.84 3.68
N VAL A 23 5.79 6.14 2.84
CA VAL A 23 4.55 6.66 2.25
C VAL A 23 3.32 6.10 2.99
N PRO A 24 2.21 6.85 3.05
CA PRO A 24 0.97 6.31 3.59
C PRO A 24 0.44 5.21 2.67
N LEU A 25 -0.18 4.17 3.26
CA LEU A 25 -0.92 3.16 2.51
C LEU A 25 -2.33 3.04 3.09
N ILE A 26 -3.32 3.46 2.32
CA ILE A 26 -4.73 3.37 2.68
C ILE A 26 -5.43 2.48 1.64
N ALA A 27 -5.95 1.34 2.08
CA ALA A 27 -6.68 0.40 1.23
C ALA A 27 -8.12 0.25 1.71
N LEU A 28 -9.07 0.46 0.81
CA LEU A 28 -10.51 0.33 1.05
C LEU A 28 -11.12 -0.71 0.12
N LYS A 29 -11.81 -1.68 0.71
CA LYS A 29 -12.56 -2.73 0.01
C LYS A 29 -14.04 -2.66 0.42
N GLY A 30 -14.94 -2.57 -0.56
CA GLY A 30 -16.40 -2.53 -0.32
C GLY A 30 -16.84 -1.43 0.65
N SER A 31 -17.86 -1.71 1.45
CA SER A 31 -18.47 -0.79 2.43
C SER A 31 -17.81 -0.85 3.82
N THR A 32 -16.52 -1.19 3.88
CA THR A 32 -15.80 -1.42 5.14
C THR A 32 -15.83 -0.18 6.02
N ARG A 33 -16.40 -0.30 7.22
CA ARG A 33 -16.52 0.80 8.21
C ARG A 33 -15.45 0.77 9.31
N LYS A 34 -14.71 -0.34 9.45
CA LYS A 34 -13.59 -0.51 10.38
C LYS A 34 -12.36 -1.00 9.61
N GLY A 35 -11.25 -0.29 9.76
CA GLY A 35 -9.98 -0.69 9.18
C GLY A 35 -9.15 -1.53 10.16
N ASN A 36 -8.40 -2.49 9.63
CA ASN A 36 -7.34 -3.18 10.35
C ASN A 36 -5.97 -2.66 9.91
N PRO A 37 -4.97 -2.60 10.80
CA PRO A 37 -3.61 -2.28 10.39
C PRO A 37 -3.11 -3.29 9.36
N VAL A 38 -2.71 -2.80 8.19
CA VAL A 38 -1.98 -3.62 7.21
C VAL A 38 -0.49 -3.70 7.56
N GLY A 39 0.01 -2.93 8.52
CA GLY A 39 1.44 -2.94 8.90
C GLY A 39 2.35 -2.21 7.90
N ILE A 40 3.67 -2.27 8.12
CA ILE A 40 4.67 -1.67 7.22
C ILE A 40 4.76 -2.51 5.94
N ARG A 41 4.83 -1.85 4.78
CA ARG A 41 4.79 -2.47 3.46
C ARG A 41 5.84 -1.89 2.53
N SER A 42 6.27 -2.72 1.58
CA SER A 42 7.03 -2.31 0.41
C SER A 42 6.08 -1.91 -0.72
N PHE A 43 6.54 -1.11 -1.69
CA PHE A 43 5.69 -0.74 -2.84
C PHE A 43 5.27 -1.95 -3.66
N SER A 44 6.13 -2.96 -3.75
CA SER A 44 5.83 -4.23 -4.41
C SER A 44 4.67 -4.99 -3.77
N ASP A 45 4.37 -4.76 -2.49
CA ASP A 45 3.24 -5.40 -1.80
C ASP A 45 1.90 -4.93 -2.37
N VAL A 46 1.84 -3.69 -2.89
CA VAL A 46 0.66 -3.19 -3.61
C VAL A 46 0.47 -3.97 -4.90
N ALA A 47 1.54 -4.20 -5.67
CA ALA A 47 1.47 -4.97 -6.91
C ALA A 47 1.09 -6.44 -6.65
N ALA A 48 1.69 -7.07 -5.65
CA ALA A 48 1.33 -8.43 -5.22
C ALA A 48 -0.16 -8.52 -4.79
N THR A 49 -0.65 -7.51 -4.08
CA THR A 49 -2.07 -7.43 -3.66
C THR A 49 -3.03 -7.27 -4.84
N LEU A 50 -2.66 -6.46 -5.84
CA LEU A 50 -3.46 -6.31 -7.05
C LEU A 50 -3.47 -7.59 -7.89
N ALA A 51 -2.32 -8.27 -8.01
CA ALA A 51 -2.23 -9.55 -8.71
C ALA A 51 -3.13 -10.61 -8.04
N GLU A 52 -3.09 -10.75 -6.72
CA GLU A 52 -4.00 -11.65 -5.99
C GLU A 52 -5.47 -11.25 -6.21
N HIS A 53 -5.80 -9.96 -6.17
CA HIS A 53 -7.18 -9.50 -6.33
C HIS A 53 -7.79 -9.82 -7.70
N PHE A 54 -6.98 -9.79 -8.75
CA PHE A 54 -7.40 -10.09 -10.12
C PHE A 54 -7.09 -11.53 -10.56
N GLU A 55 -6.68 -12.40 -9.62
CA GLU A 55 -6.35 -13.80 -9.89
C GLU A 55 -5.25 -13.97 -10.97
N LEU A 56 -4.27 -13.08 -10.95
CA LEU A 56 -3.11 -13.10 -11.86
C LEU A 56 -1.91 -13.80 -11.19
N GLU A 57 -1.08 -14.46 -12.00
CA GLU A 57 0.20 -14.98 -11.53
C GLU A 57 1.15 -13.85 -11.11
N TRP A 58 1.81 -14.01 -9.95
CA TRP A 58 2.79 -13.07 -9.42
C TRP A 58 4.09 -13.78 -9.05
N ASN A 59 5.15 -13.50 -9.81
CA ASN A 59 6.50 -14.02 -9.56
C ASN A 59 7.49 -12.91 -9.15
N GLY A 60 6.99 -11.70 -8.88
CA GLY A 60 7.78 -10.54 -8.48
C GLY A 60 8.02 -10.46 -6.96
N PRO A 61 8.76 -9.44 -6.50
CA PRO A 61 8.95 -9.19 -5.07
C PRO A 61 7.63 -8.79 -4.38
N GLY A 62 7.62 -8.77 -3.05
CA GLY A 62 6.49 -8.29 -2.26
C GLY A 62 5.50 -9.38 -1.86
N MET A 63 4.67 -9.05 -0.89
CA MET A 63 3.70 -9.94 -0.26
C MET A 63 2.33 -9.28 -0.23
N SER A 64 1.33 -9.97 -0.76
CA SER A 64 -0.03 -9.47 -0.76
C SER A 64 -0.56 -9.27 0.66
N PHE A 65 -1.28 -8.17 0.87
CA PHE A 65 -2.03 -7.90 2.09
C PHE A 65 -3.55 -8.03 1.89
N LEU A 66 -4.02 -8.55 0.76
CA LEU A 66 -5.45 -8.76 0.49
C LEU A 66 -6.18 -9.55 1.61
N PRO A 67 -5.58 -10.59 2.22
CA PRO A 67 -6.22 -11.33 3.32
C PRO A 67 -6.57 -10.45 4.53
N THR A 68 -5.77 -9.41 4.82
CA THR A 68 -6.02 -8.48 5.93
C THR A 68 -7.22 -7.56 5.68
N LEU A 69 -7.58 -7.35 4.41
CA LEU A 69 -8.76 -6.57 4.01
C LEU A 69 -10.05 -7.39 4.02
N ASN A 70 -9.94 -8.72 4.04
CA ASN A 70 -11.09 -9.65 4.03
C ASN A 70 -11.55 -10.04 5.44
N GLN A 71 -10.79 -9.69 6.47
CA GLN A 71 -11.15 -9.97 7.85
C GLN A 71 -12.19 -8.95 8.32
N SER A 72 -13.47 -9.28 8.12
CA SER A 72 -14.56 -8.68 8.87
C SER A 72 -14.51 -9.21 10.30
N SER A 73 -14.26 -8.33 11.27
CA SER A 73 -14.49 -8.60 12.69
C SER A 73 -15.95 -8.88 12.98
#